data_AF-K4ALG9-F1
#
_entry.id   AF-K4ALG9-F1
#
_cell.length_a   1.000
_cell.length_b   1.000
_cell.length_c   1.000
_cell.angle_alpha   90.00
_cell.angle_beta   90.00
_cell.angle_gamma   90.00
#
_symmetry.space_group_name_H-M   'P 1'
#
loop_
_entity.id
_entity.type
_entity.pdbx_description
1 polymer ?
#
loop_
_entity_poly.entity_id
_entity_poly.type
_entity_poly.pdbx_seq_one_letter_code
_entity_poly.pdbx_strand_id
1 'polypeptide(L)'
;MRPAAAAAAATATAAALRLRAAAASLSSPPAALFTPCRAAIPRAAASPVMDAQFESFRAQLDESSTLRDRIRAVVSEIESASRVATAALLLVHQPVPLEDVLGKAKAQVEVIKGLYAQLAEVLKECPGQYYRYHGDWRSETQAVVSMLAFMHWLETDGLLMHTDAQEKLGLSSGEFCLDVEDYLTGLCFMSNEFVSSITDQTKNSSHNFILGICLWFETENVVQPA
;
A
#
# COMPACT_ATOMS: atom_id res chain seq x y z
N MET A 1 41.54 5.27 58.17
CA MET A 1 40.94 6.51 58.70
C MET A 1 39.59 6.77 58.03
N ARG A 2 38.72 7.55 58.68
CA ARG A 2 37.44 8.18 58.20
C ARG A 2 37.55 9.69 58.55
N PRO A 3 36.59 10.60 58.29
CA PRO A 3 35.36 10.56 57.46
C PRO A 3 35.66 11.07 56.03
N ALA A 4 34.83 11.72 55.19
CA ALA A 4 33.42 12.17 55.11
C ALA A 4 32.98 12.11 53.60
N ALA A 5 31.79 12.48 53.09
CA ALA A 5 30.51 13.02 53.60
C ALA A 5 29.35 12.17 52.96
N ALA A 6 28.02 12.37 53.06
CA ALA A 6 27.05 13.43 53.41
C ALA A 6 26.76 14.48 52.30
N ALA A 7 25.52 14.73 51.83
CA ALA A 7 24.18 14.09 52.01
C ALA A 7 23.23 14.60 50.86
N ALA A 8 21.90 14.41 50.77
CA ALA A 8 20.87 13.84 51.64
C ALA A 8 19.58 13.45 50.85
N ALA A 9 18.70 12.66 51.49
CA ALA A 9 17.24 12.58 51.29
C ALA A 9 16.68 12.02 49.94
N ALA A 10 15.46 11.49 49.86
CA ALA A 10 14.42 11.31 50.88
C ALA A 10 13.78 9.91 50.83
N THR A 11 13.30 9.42 51.98
CA THR A 11 12.60 8.12 52.12
C THR A 11 11.08 8.30 52.12
N ALA A 12 10.33 7.29 51.68
CA ALA A 12 8.88 7.26 51.69
C ALA A 12 8.25 7.23 53.11
N THR A 13 6.95 7.55 53.21
CA THR A 13 5.96 6.83 54.07
C THR A 13 4.54 7.17 53.58
N ALA A 14 3.59 6.26 53.80
CA ALA A 14 2.20 6.34 53.33
C ALA A 14 1.26 7.12 54.26
N ALA A 15 0.09 7.50 53.74
CA ALA A 15 -1.08 7.86 54.55
C ALA A 15 -2.36 7.31 53.90
N ALA A 16 -2.99 6.32 54.53
CA ALA A 16 -4.34 5.88 54.20
C ALA A 16 -5.24 6.15 55.41
N LEU A 17 -6.38 6.83 55.20
CA LEU A 17 -7.35 7.07 56.27
C LEU A 17 -8.78 6.88 55.78
N ARG A 18 -9.57 6.12 56.55
CA ARG A 18 -10.99 5.89 56.32
C ARG A 18 -11.82 6.94 57.08
N LEU A 19 -12.84 7.48 56.43
CA LEU A 19 -14.02 8.05 57.11
C LEU A 19 -15.26 7.53 56.34
N ARG A 20 -15.83 6.39 56.75
CA ARG A 20 -16.78 6.21 57.87
C ARG A 20 -18.20 6.59 57.45
N ALA A 21 -18.99 5.58 57.10
CA ALA A 21 -20.40 5.74 56.77
C ALA A 21 -21.21 6.28 57.96
N ALA A 22 -22.18 7.13 57.68
CA ALA A 22 -23.22 7.55 58.60
C ALA A 22 -24.57 7.29 57.94
N ALA A 23 -25.39 6.42 58.53
CA ALA A 23 -26.75 6.22 58.08
C ALA A 23 -27.63 7.35 58.64
N ALA A 24 -28.35 8.05 57.76
CA ALA A 24 -29.35 9.05 58.13
C ALA A 24 -30.65 8.73 57.40
N SER A 25 -31.64 8.23 58.16
CA SER A 25 -32.95 7.84 57.64
C SER A 25 -33.85 9.05 57.43
N LEU A 26 -34.25 9.33 56.18
CA LEU A 26 -35.25 10.35 55.85
C LEU A 26 -36.20 9.84 54.75
N SER A 27 -37.41 9.48 55.19
CA SER A 27 -38.69 9.41 54.45
C SER A 27 -38.68 9.22 52.91
N SER A 28 -39.16 8.06 52.47
CA SER A 28 -39.61 7.86 51.09
C SER A 28 -40.80 8.78 50.74
N PRO A 29 -40.83 9.43 49.56
CA PRO A 29 -42.09 9.88 48.98
C PRO A 29 -42.95 8.68 48.54
N PRO A 30 -44.28 8.84 48.38
CA PRO A 30 -45.16 7.73 48.04
C PRO A 30 -44.88 7.17 46.63
N ALA A 31 -45.06 5.87 46.47
CA ALA A 31 -44.97 5.19 45.18
C ALA A 31 -46.13 5.59 44.27
N ALA A 32 -45.96 6.69 43.53
CA ALA A 32 -46.81 7.00 42.39
C ALA A 32 -46.68 5.85 41.37
N LEU A 33 -47.80 5.19 41.06
CA LEU A 33 -47.87 4.11 40.08
C LEU A 33 -47.78 4.66 38.64
N PHE A 34 -46.64 5.27 38.33
CA PHE A 34 -46.17 5.41 36.96
C PHE A 34 -45.71 4.04 36.46
N THR A 35 -46.70 3.16 36.24
CA THR A 35 -46.57 2.08 35.26
C THR A 35 -46.01 2.73 34.00
N PRO A 36 -44.79 2.38 33.56
CA PRO A 36 -44.39 2.74 32.22
C PRO A 36 -45.32 1.91 31.34
N CYS A 37 -46.35 2.55 30.79
CA CYS A 37 -46.98 2.02 29.59
C CYS A 37 -45.92 2.15 28.50
N ARG A 38 -44.98 1.20 28.52
CA ARG A 38 -44.21 0.76 27.37
C ARG A 38 -45.27 0.19 26.44
N ALA A 39 -45.98 1.11 25.77
CA ALA A 39 -46.61 0.84 24.51
C ALA A 39 -45.54 0.10 23.72
N ALA A 40 -45.78 -1.18 23.48
CA ALA A 40 -44.99 -1.89 22.51
C ALA A 40 -45.30 -1.16 21.21
N ILE A 41 -44.41 -0.24 20.81
CA ILE A 41 -44.33 0.26 19.44
C ILE A 41 -44.48 -1.01 18.62
N PRO A 42 -45.59 -1.17 17.86
CA PRO A 42 -45.80 -2.41 17.13
C PRO A 42 -44.53 -2.59 16.31
N ARG A 43 -43.77 -3.66 16.59
CA ARG A 43 -42.50 -3.92 15.92
C ARG A 43 -42.89 -4.21 14.49
N ALA A 44 -42.97 -3.15 13.69
CA ALA A 44 -43.53 -3.17 12.35
C ALA A 44 -42.80 -4.30 11.65
N ALA A 45 -43.56 -5.36 11.34
CA ALA A 45 -42.98 -6.54 10.74
C ALA A 45 -42.32 -6.04 9.47
N ALA A 46 -40.99 -6.11 9.41
CA ALA A 46 -40.26 -5.68 8.25
C ALA A 46 -40.88 -6.43 7.06
N SER A 47 -41.22 -5.68 6.01
CA SER A 47 -41.89 -6.30 4.87
C SER A 47 -40.95 -7.40 4.36
N PRO A 48 -41.42 -8.64 4.14
CA PRO A 48 -40.54 -9.74 3.73
C PRO A 48 -39.84 -9.44 2.39
N VAL A 49 -40.37 -8.51 1.60
CA VAL A 49 -39.73 -7.94 0.41
C VAL A 49 -38.50 -7.10 0.77
N MET A 50 -38.58 -6.25 1.80
CA MET A 50 -37.46 -5.43 2.26
C MET A 50 -36.37 -6.29 2.91
N ASP A 51 -36.75 -7.29 3.72
CA ASP A 51 -35.79 -8.21 4.33
C ASP A 51 -35.02 -9.00 3.26
N ALA A 52 -35.71 -9.50 2.23
CA ALA A 52 -35.09 -10.17 1.09
C ALA A 52 -34.17 -9.23 0.27
N GLN A 53 -34.54 -7.95 0.11
CA GLN A 53 -33.67 -6.94 -0.52
C GLN A 53 -32.39 -6.71 0.30
N PHE A 54 -32.50 -6.52 1.62
CA PHE A 54 -31.32 -6.35 2.49
C PHE A 54 -30.41 -7.57 2.47
N GLU A 55 -30.96 -8.78 2.42
CA GLU A 55 -30.14 -10.00 2.35
C GLU A 55 -29.44 -10.15 0.99
N SER A 56 -30.11 -9.78 -0.12
CA SER A 56 -29.46 -9.70 -1.43
C SER A 56 -28.32 -8.67 -1.46
N PHE A 57 -28.49 -7.51 -0.82
CA PHE A 57 -27.43 -6.52 -0.70
C PHE A 57 -26.27 -6.98 0.20
N ARG A 58 -26.52 -7.77 1.25
CA ARG A 58 -25.44 -8.40 2.05
C ARG A 58 -24.61 -9.35 1.19
N ALA A 59 -25.26 -10.29 0.50
CA ALA A 59 -24.56 -11.25 -0.35
C ALA A 59 -23.65 -10.57 -1.41
N GLN A 60 -24.14 -9.51 -2.06
CA GLN A 60 -23.35 -8.70 -3.01
C GLN A 60 -22.17 -7.98 -2.35
N LEU A 61 -22.32 -7.50 -1.11
CA LEU A 61 -21.23 -6.86 -0.37
C LEU A 61 -20.18 -7.88 0.06
N ASP A 62 -20.59 -9.03 0.59
CA ASP A 62 -19.73 -10.12 1.06
C ASP A 62 -18.92 -10.74 -0.09
N GLU A 63 -19.55 -10.94 -1.26
CA GLU A 63 -18.88 -11.31 -2.51
C GLU A 63 -17.83 -10.24 -2.92
N SER A 64 -18.19 -8.95 -2.87
CA SER A 64 -17.27 -7.85 -3.17
C SER A 64 -16.17 -7.63 -2.13
N SER A 65 -16.28 -8.19 -0.92
CA SER A 65 -15.19 -8.25 0.06
C SER A 65 -14.27 -9.41 -0.27
N THR A 66 -14.84 -10.61 -0.44
CA THR A 66 -14.11 -11.84 -0.78
C THR A 66 -13.25 -11.66 -2.04
N LEU A 67 -13.76 -10.97 -3.06
CA LEU A 67 -13.00 -10.62 -4.26
C LEU A 67 -11.82 -9.68 -3.97
N ARG A 68 -12.02 -8.65 -3.13
CA ARG A 68 -10.96 -7.72 -2.72
C ARG A 68 -9.89 -8.38 -1.88
N ASP A 69 -10.26 -9.29 -1.00
CA ASP A 69 -9.32 -9.99 -0.14
C ASP A 69 -8.46 -10.98 -0.95
N ARG A 70 -9.01 -11.55 -2.03
CA ARG A 70 -8.24 -12.30 -3.05
C ARG A 70 -7.31 -11.41 -3.88
N ILE A 71 -7.78 -10.24 -4.33
CA ILE A 71 -6.94 -9.25 -5.04
C ILE A 71 -5.73 -8.87 -4.16
N ARG A 72 -5.96 -8.51 -2.90
CA ARG A 72 -4.91 -8.12 -1.94
C ARG A 72 -3.91 -9.23 -1.63
N ALA A 73 -4.33 -10.49 -1.66
CA ALA A 73 -3.40 -11.62 -1.53
C ALA A 73 -2.38 -11.62 -2.68
N VAL A 74 -2.83 -11.54 -3.93
CA VAL A 74 -1.95 -11.47 -5.12
C VAL A 74 -1.09 -10.20 -5.09
N VAL A 75 -1.67 -9.06 -4.71
CA VAL A 75 -0.95 -7.77 -4.63
C VAL A 75 0.15 -7.80 -3.55
N SER A 76 -0.07 -8.45 -2.40
CA SER A 76 0.97 -8.65 -1.38
C SER A 76 2.12 -9.53 -1.87
N GLU A 77 1.85 -10.51 -2.72
CA GLU A 77 2.89 -11.29 -3.40
C GLU A 77 3.66 -10.46 -4.44
N ILE A 78 2.98 -9.56 -5.19
CA ILE A 78 3.62 -8.60 -6.10
C ILE A 78 4.52 -7.63 -5.32
N GLU A 79 4.03 -7.08 -4.21
CA GLU A 79 4.76 -6.21 -3.29
C GLU A 79 5.98 -6.92 -2.67
N SER A 80 5.88 -8.22 -2.40
CA SER A 80 6.99 -9.05 -1.92
C SER A 80 8.08 -9.20 -3.01
N ALA A 81 7.70 -9.65 -4.21
CA ALA A 81 8.64 -9.87 -5.31
C ALA A 81 9.30 -8.56 -5.81
N SER A 82 8.55 -7.46 -5.87
CA SER A 82 9.06 -6.16 -6.30
C SER A 82 10.06 -5.58 -5.29
N ARG A 83 9.82 -5.74 -3.97
CA ARG A 83 10.82 -5.37 -2.95
C ARG A 83 12.11 -6.18 -3.08
N VAL A 84 12.04 -7.48 -3.38
CA VAL A 84 13.24 -8.32 -3.60
C VAL A 84 14.01 -7.85 -4.85
N ALA A 85 13.31 -7.50 -5.92
CA ALA A 85 13.92 -6.96 -7.13
C ALA A 85 14.57 -5.58 -6.91
N THR A 86 13.85 -4.62 -6.31
CA THR A 86 14.37 -3.29 -5.98
C THR A 86 15.57 -3.38 -5.02
N ALA A 87 15.51 -4.24 -4.00
CA ALA A 87 16.64 -4.48 -3.10
C ALA A 87 17.86 -5.10 -3.82
N ALA A 88 17.65 -5.88 -4.89
CA ALA A 88 18.74 -6.34 -5.75
C ALA A 88 19.30 -5.22 -6.63
N LEU A 89 18.45 -4.39 -7.26
CA LEU A 89 18.87 -3.27 -8.11
C LEU A 89 19.70 -2.23 -7.34
N LEU A 90 19.34 -1.95 -6.08
CA LEU A 90 20.10 -1.06 -5.19
C LEU A 90 21.51 -1.56 -4.85
N LEU A 91 21.87 -2.81 -5.18
CA LEU A 91 23.25 -3.32 -5.08
C LEU A 91 24.19 -2.79 -6.18
N VAL A 92 23.69 -2.04 -7.18
CA VAL A 92 24.53 -1.38 -8.20
C VAL A 92 25.56 -0.39 -7.62
N HIS A 93 25.35 0.04 -6.38
CA HIS A 93 26.28 0.90 -5.61
C HIS A 93 27.38 0.14 -4.88
N GLN A 94 27.33 -1.20 -4.87
CA GLN A 94 28.30 -2.09 -4.24
C GLN A 94 29.26 -2.68 -5.30
N PRO A 95 30.44 -3.22 -4.91
CA PRO A 95 31.35 -3.89 -5.83
C PRO A 95 30.83 -5.29 -6.24
N VAL A 96 29.67 -5.33 -6.90
CA VAL A 96 28.98 -6.52 -7.40
C VAL A 96 28.84 -6.39 -8.92
N PRO A 97 29.05 -7.46 -9.72
CA PRO A 97 28.84 -7.41 -11.17
C PRO A 97 27.42 -6.98 -11.54
N LEU A 98 27.27 -6.13 -12.55
CA LEU A 98 25.96 -5.65 -12.99
C LEU A 98 25.11 -6.81 -13.56
N GLU A 99 25.73 -7.83 -14.16
CA GLU A 99 25.03 -9.05 -14.58
C GLU A 99 24.37 -9.81 -13.41
N ASP A 100 25.00 -9.86 -12.24
CA ASP A 100 24.47 -10.52 -11.03
C ASP A 100 23.30 -9.73 -10.42
N VAL A 101 23.33 -8.40 -10.55
CA VAL A 101 22.28 -7.49 -10.10
C VAL A 101 21.05 -7.63 -11.00
N LEU A 102 21.23 -7.46 -12.30
CA LEU A 102 20.17 -7.55 -13.30
C LEU A 102 19.59 -8.98 -13.40
N GLY A 103 20.43 -10.02 -13.24
CA GLY A 103 19.98 -11.41 -13.22
C GLY A 103 18.99 -11.71 -12.08
N LYS A 104 19.24 -11.18 -10.87
CA LYS A 104 18.34 -11.29 -9.72
C LYS A 104 17.04 -10.52 -9.95
N ALA A 105 17.11 -9.30 -10.48
CA ALA A 105 15.94 -8.50 -10.80
C ALA A 105 15.05 -9.19 -11.85
N LYS A 106 15.62 -9.66 -12.96
CA LYS A 106 14.91 -10.41 -14.01
C LYS A 106 14.21 -11.67 -13.49
N ALA A 107 14.85 -12.42 -12.59
CA ALA A 107 14.23 -13.60 -11.98
C ALA A 107 12.96 -13.27 -11.19
N GLN A 108 12.89 -12.07 -10.58
CA GLN A 108 11.66 -11.58 -9.94
C GLN A 108 10.66 -10.99 -10.94
N VAL A 109 11.09 -10.38 -12.05
CA VAL A 109 10.19 -9.87 -13.09
C VAL A 109 9.32 -10.99 -13.68
N GLU A 110 9.88 -12.18 -13.93
CA GLU A 110 9.08 -13.33 -14.39
C GLU A 110 8.08 -13.84 -13.31
N VAL A 111 8.40 -13.71 -12.01
CA VAL A 111 7.45 -13.99 -10.92
C VAL A 111 6.33 -12.95 -10.90
N ILE A 112 6.67 -11.66 -10.97
CA ILE A 112 5.72 -10.53 -11.01
C ILE A 112 4.77 -10.67 -12.22
N LYS A 113 5.29 -11.02 -13.39
CA LYS A 113 4.52 -11.34 -14.60
C LYS A 113 3.53 -12.49 -14.38
N GLY A 114 3.95 -13.56 -13.71
CA GLY A 114 3.06 -14.66 -13.29
C GLY A 114 1.99 -14.26 -12.28
N LEU A 115 2.26 -13.26 -11.43
CA LEU A 115 1.30 -12.71 -10.46
C LEU A 115 0.30 -11.75 -11.12
N TYR A 116 0.72 -10.92 -12.08
CA TYR A 116 -0.19 -10.10 -12.87
C TYR A 116 -1.12 -10.95 -13.74
N ALA A 117 -0.65 -12.08 -14.27
CA ALA A 117 -1.52 -13.05 -14.93
C ALA A 117 -2.59 -13.61 -13.97
N GLN A 118 -2.22 -13.95 -12.72
CA GLN A 118 -3.19 -14.39 -11.70
C GLN A 118 -4.19 -13.27 -11.32
N LEU A 119 -3.73 -12.02 -11.18
CA LEU A 119 -4.61 -10.87 -10.93
C LEU A 119 -5.61 -10.68 -12.10
N ALA A 120 -5.16 -10.85 -13.34
CA ALA A 120 -6.03 -10.81 -14.51
C ALA A 120 -7.07 -11.95 -14.51
N GLU A 121 -6.72 -13.17 -14.10
CA GLU A 121 -7.70 -14.26 -13.93
C GLU A 121 -8.76 -13.93 -12.86
N VAL A 122 -8.35 -13.37 -11.71
CA VAL A 122 -9.28 -12.94 -10.64
C VAL A 122 -10.27 -11.88 -11.16
N LEU A 123 -9.83 -10.98 -12.04
CA LEU A 123 -10.67 -9.90 -12.59
C LEU A 123 -11.65 -10.37 -13.69
N LYS A 124 -11.44 -11.55 -14.30
CA LYS A 124 -12.41 -12.14 -15.24
C LYS A 124 -13.74 -12.51 -14.58
N GLU A 125 -13.76 -12.68 -13.27
CA GLU A 125 -14.99 -12.91 -12.49
C GLU A 125 -15.87 -11.65 -12.38
N CYS A 126 -15.30 -10.45 -12.60
CA CYS A 126 -15.98 -9.16 -12.49
C CYS A 126 -15.83 -8.29 -13.75
N PRO A 127 -16.26 -8.77 -14.94
CA PRO A 127 -16.07 -8.06 -16.21
C PRO A 127 -16.63 -6.63 -16.17
N GLY A 128 -15.86 -5.69 -16.72
CA GLY A 128 -16.19 -4.25 -16.71
C GLY A 128 -15.95 -3.53 -15.38
N GLN A 129 -15.49 -4.20 -14.31
CA GLN A 129 -15.27 -3.58 -12.99
C GLN A 129 -13.81 -3.18 -12.70
N TYR A 130 -12.91 -3.12 -13.69
CA TYR A 130 -11.49 -2.75 -13.54
C TYR A 130 -11.27 -1.54 -12.61
N TYR A 131 -11.82 -0.37 -12.98
CA TYR A 131 -11.65 0.88 -12.20
C TYR A 131 -12.34 0.89 -10.82
N ARG A 132 -13.21 -0.08 -10.52
CA ARG A 132 -13.81 -0.23 -9.18
C ARG A 132 -12.82 -0.81 -8.17
N TYR A 133 -11.88 -1.64 -8.63
CA TYR A 133 -10.91 -2.34 -7.79
C TYR A 133 -9.46 -1.88 -8.06
N HIS A 134 -9.21 -1.06 -9.09
CA HIS A 134 -7.88 -0.54 -9.45
C HIS A 134 -7.08 0.05 -8.28
N GLY A 135 -7.75 0.72 -7.35
CA GLY A 135 -7.13 1.28 -6.14
C GLY A 135 -6.55 0.24 -5.17
N ASP A 136 -6.89 -1.04 -5.29
CA ASP A 136 -6.32 -2.14 -4.49
C ASP A 136 -4.99 -2.70 -5.06
N TRP A 137 -4.50 -2.25 -6.24
CA TRP A 137 -3.19 -2.65 -6.83
C TRP A 137 -2.38 -1.51 -7.48
N ARG A 138 -2.92 -0.29 -7.52
CA ARG A 138 -2.34 0.88 -8.18
C ARG A 138 -0.94 1.23 -7.65
N SER A 139 -0.77 1.31 -6.32
CA SER A 139 0.49 1.70 -5.69
C SER A 139 1.63 0.74 -6.01
N GLU A 140 1.35 -0.55 -6.02
CA GLU A 140 2.31 -1.62 -6.26
C GLU A 140 2.67 -1.67 -7.75
N THR A 141 1.72 -1.36 -8.63
CA THR A 141 1.94 -1.23 -10.07
C THR A 141 2.84 -0.04 -10.42
N GLN A 142 2.62 1.11 -9.79
CA GLN A 142 3.50 2.28 -9.90
C GLN A 142 4.93 1.96 -9.40
N ALA A 143 5.06 1.25 -8.28
CA ALA A 143 6.35 0.80 -7.76
C ALA A 143 7.06 -0.22 -8.68
N VAL A 144 6.30 -1.16 -9.28
CA VAL A 144 6.82 -2.12 -10.26
C VAL A 144 7.27 -1.43 -11.56
N VAL A 145 6.54 -0.42 -12.05
CA VAL A 145 7.00 0.36 -13.21
C VAL A 145 8.28 1.13 -12.90
N SER A 146 8.39 1.77 -11.73
CA SER A 146 9.62 2.44 -11.28
C SER A 146 10.83 1.49 -11.29
N MET A 147 10.65 0.29 -10.70
CA MET A 147 11.63 -0.79 -10.68
C MET A 147 12.01 -1.29 -12.09
N LEU A 148 11.03 -1.50 -12.98
CA LEU A 148 11.27 -1.93 -14.36
C LEU A 148 11.98 -0.86 -15.18
N ALA A 149 11.65 0.42 -14.99
CA ALA A 149 12.29 1.54 -15.67
C ALA A 149 13.75 1.70 -15.23
N PHE A 150 14.04 1.59 -13.93
CA PHE A 150 15.41 1.60 -13.43
C PHE A 150 16.23 0.43 -13.95
N MET A 151 15.65 -0.79 -13.95
CA MET A 151 16.29 -1.97 -14.53
C MET A 151 16.56 -1.82 -16.02
N HIS A 152 15.62 -1.26 -16.80
CA HIS A 152 15.80 -1.04 -18.23
C HIS A 152 16.87 0.00 -18.53
N TRP A 153 16.89 1.13 -17.81
CA TRP A 153 17.92 2.14 -18.00
C TRP A 153 19.33 1.55 -17.80
N LEU A 154 19.52 0.74 -16.74
CA LEU A 154 20.78 0.03 -16.46
C LEU A 154 21.21 -0.96 -17.58
N GLU A 155 20.35 -1.26 -18.54
CA GLU A 155 20.62 -2.14 -19.68
C GLU A 155 20.85 -1.40 -21.01
N THR A 156 20.20 -0.25 -21.21
CA THR A 156 20.07 0.39 -22.53
C THR A 156 20.49 1.85 -22.59
N ASP A 157 20.75 2.47 -21.43
CA ASP A 157 20.84 3.93 -21.25
C ASP A 157 19.58 4.73 -21.70
N GLY A 158 18.44 4.07 -21.94
CA GLY A 158 17.19 4.66 -22.43
C GLY A 158 16.02 4.62 -21.44
N LEU A 159 14.92 5.31 -21.77
CA LEU A 159 13.64 5.21 -21.04
C LEU A 159 12.88 3.95 -21.46
N LEU A 160 12.31 3.24 -20.49
CA LEU A 160 11.35 2.17 -20.72
C LEU A 160 10.03 2.72 -21.28
N MET A 161 9.65 2.32 -22.49
CA MET A 161 8.38 2.69 -23.11
C MET A 161 7.18 1.93 -22.52
N HIS A 162 5.98 2.52 -22.61
CA HIS A 162 4.73 1.94 -22.06
C HIS A 162 4.40 0.56 -22.64
N THR A 163 4.59 0.37 -23.94
CA THR A 163 4.45 -0.92 -24.64
C THR A 163 5.36 -2.00 -24.07
N ASP A 164 6.59 -1.62 -23.76
CA ASP A 164 7.67 -2.51 -23.34
C ASP A 164 7.51 -2.85 -21.86
N ALA A 165 6.96 -1.92 -21.06
CA ALA A 165 6.47 -2.17 -19.71
C ALA A 165 5.31 -3.16 -19.72
N GLN A 166 4.32 -3.02 -20.63
CA GLN A 166 3.27 -4.01 -20.81
C GLN A 166 3.83 -5.39 -21.19
N GLU A 167 4.79 -5.49 -22.11
CA GLU A 167 5.36 -6.78 -22.52
C GLU A 167 6.14 -7.47 -21.37
N LYS A 168 6.93 -6.69 -20.62
CA LYS A 168 7.65 -7.17 -19.43
C LYS A 168 6.67 -7.71 -18.37
N LEU A 169 5.50 -7.09 -18.21
CA LEU A 169 4.44 -7.55 -17.30
C LEU A 169 3.48 -8.59 -17.91
N GLY A 170 3.58 -8.91 -19.20
CA GLY A 170 2.67 -9.84 -19.89
C GLY A 170 1.28 -9.28 -20.22
N LEU A 171 1.12 -7.95 -20.21
CA LEU A 171 -0.16 -7.23 -20.28
C LEU A 171 -0.54 -6.75 -21.70
N SER A 172 0.13 -7.22 -22.73
CA SER A 172 0.01 -6.69 -24.11
C SER A 172 -1.19 -7.22 -24.92
N SER A 173 -1.95 -8.20 -24.38
CA SER A 173 -2.83 -9.07 -25.19
C SER A 173 -4.22 -9.36 -24.57
N GLY A 174 -4.71 -8.54 -23.63
CA GLY A 174 -5.99 -8.78 -22.95
C GLY A 174 -6.70 -7.51 -22.48
N GLU A 175 -7.89 -7.68 -21.89
CA GLU A 175 -8.69 -6.57 -21.31
C GLU A 175 -8.03 -5.93 -20.08
N PHE A 176 -7.12 -6.65 -19.42
CA PHE A 176 -6.32 -6.16 -18.30
C PHE A 176 -4.98 -5.61 -18.83
N CYS A 177 -4.86 -4.28 -18.87
CA CYS A 177 -3.69 -3.55 -19.35
C CYS A 177 -3.03 -2.70 -18.24
N LEU A 178 -1.84 -2.16 -18.55
CA LEU A 178 -1.16 -1.17 -17.71
C LEU A 178 -1.75 0.22 -17.96
N ASP A 179 -2.36 0.83 -16.94
CA ASP A 179 -2.88 2.20 -17.03
C ASP A 179 -1.76 3.22 -17.28
N VAL A 180 -2.06 4.24 -18.09
CA VAL A 180 -1.10 5.29 -18.46
C VAL A 180 -0.79 6.21 -17.28
N GLU A 181 -1.76 6.44 -16.38
CA GLU A 181 -1.53 7.18 -15.13
C GLU A 181 -0.48 6.48 -14.25
N ASP A 182 -0.57 5.16 -14.13
CA ASP A 182 0.31 4.36 -13.27
C ASP A 182 1.70 4.17 -13.88
N TYR A 183 1.79 4.06 -15.20
CA TYR A 183 3.06 4.10 -15.93
C TYR A 183 3.81 5.44 -15.71
N LEU A 184 3.15 6.57 -15.98
CA LEU A 184 3.77 7.90 -15.82
C LEU A 184 4.14 8.19 -14.35
N THR A 185 3.30 7.75 -13.40
CA THR A 185 3.59 7.90 -11.97
C THR A 185 4.79 7.04 -11.54
N GLY A 186 4.91 5.81 -12.07
CA GLY A 186 6.08 4.96 -11.83
C GLY A 186 7.40 5.56 -12.35
N LEU A 187 7.38 6.15 -13.56
CA LEU A 187 8.54 6.89 -14.08
C LEU A 187 8.94 8.08 -13.20
N CYS A 188 7.96 8.82 -12.65
CA CYS A 188 8.22 9.90 -11.70
C CYS A 188 8.85 9.39 -10.39
N PHE A 189 8.47 8.20 -9.90
CA PHE A 189 9.07 7.62 -8.70
C PHE A 189 10.51 7.15 -8.90
N MET A 190 10.87 6.63 -10.09
CA MET A 190 12.24 6.22 -10.43
C MET A 190 13.26 7.35 -10.17
N SER A 191 12.91 8.58 -10.55
CA SER A 191 13.75 9.76 -10.36
C SER A 191 14.07 10.07 -8.88
N ASN A 192 13.16 9.78 -7.96
CA ASN A 192 13.31 10.12 -6.53
C ASN A 192 14.27 9.17 -5.80
N GLU A 193 14.14 7.86 -6.06
CA GLU A 193 15.07 6.85 -5.55
C GLU A 193 16.49 7.12 -6.10
N PHE A 194 16.59 7.51 -7.37
CA PHE A 194 17.87 7.77 -8.00
C PHE A 194 18.59 9.02 -7.46
N VAL A 195 17.88 10.15 -7.22
CA VAL A 195 18.49 11.36 -6.60
C VAL A 195 19.10 11.05 -5.23
N SER A 196 18.41 10.20 -4.44
CA SER A 196 18.92 9.76 -3.15
C SER A 196 20.21 8.94 -3.29
N SER A 197 20.29 8.03 -4.27
CA SER A 197 21.47 7.18 -4.48
C SER A 197 22.69 7.90 -5.07
N ILE A 198 22.48 8.91 -5.93
CA ILE A 198 23.57 9.75 -6.47
C ILE A 198 24.32 10.49 -5.36
N THR A 199 23.58 10.96 -4.35
CA THR A 199 24.12 11.86 -3.32
C THR A 199 25.21 11.17 -2.50
N ASP A 200 25.13 9.85 -2.34
CA ASP A 200 26.15 8.99 -1.73
C ASP A 200 27.34 8.74 -2.70
N GLN A 201 27.06 8.68 -4.01
CA GLN A 201 28.01 8.41 -5.10
C GLN A 201 28.80 9.64 -5.58
N THR A 202 29.33 10.46 -4.66
CA THR A 202 30.14 11.65 -5.00
C THR A 202 31.60 11.32 -5.36
N LYS A 203 31.78 10.50 -6.42
CA LYS A 203 33.05 10.41 -7.18
C LYS A 203 32.87 9.95 -8.64
N ASN A 204 32.78 10.95 -9.52
CA ASN A 204 33.42 10.94 -10.85
C ASN A 204 32.83 10.06 -11.98
N SER A 205 31.58 9.58 -11.89
CA SER A 205 30.86 8.99 -13.05
C SER A 205 29.41 9.48 -13.19
N SER A 206 28.74 9.75 -12.06
CA SER A 206 27.30 10.01 -11.90
C SER A 206 26.76 11.25 -12.65
N HIS A 207 27.64 12.14 -13.13
CA HIS A 207 27.25 13.43 -13.69
C HIS A 207 26.58 13.33 -15.06
N ASN A 208 26.88 12.27 -15.83
CA ASN A 208 26.31 12.06 -17.16
C ASN A 208 24.84 11.62 -17.12
N PHE A 209 24.39 10.94 -16.06
CA PHE A 209 23.04 10.37 -16.03
C PHE A 209 21.95 11.35 -15.57
N ILE A 210 22.19 12.23 -14.58
CA ILE A 210 21.22 13.31 -14.29
C ILE A 210 21.06 14.17 -15.54
N LEU A 211 22.17 14.54 -16.18
CA LEU A 211 22.15 15.23 -17.46
C LEU A 211 21.43 14.39 -18.53
N GLY A 212 21.62 13.06 -18.55
CA GLY A 212 20.89 12.13 -19.40
C GLY A 212 19.37 12.21 -19.24
N ILE A 213 18.83 12.00 -18.03
CA ILE A 213 17.38 12.11 -17.77
C ILE A 213 16.86 13.52 -18.06
N CYS A 214 17.55 14.58 -17.61
CA CYS A 214 17.10 15.95 -17.83
C CYS A 214 17.11 16.31 -19.33
N LEU A 215 18.18 16.01 -20.06
CA LEU A 215 18.25 16.20 -21.51
C LEU A 215 17.24 15.32 -22.24
N TRP A 216 16.97 14.09 -21.79
CA TRP A 216 15.99 13.21 -22.42
C TRP A 216 14.57 13.77 -22.26
N PHE A 217 14.17 14.17 -21.05
CA PHE A 217 12.91 14.89 -20.81
C PHE A 217 12.83 16.20 -21.62
N GLU A 218 13.93 16.92 -21.79
CA GLU A 218 13.98 18.20 -22.52
C GLU A 218 14.08 18.03 -24.05
N THR A 219 14.48 16.86 -24.55
CA THR A 219 14.53 16.54 -26.00
C THR A 219 13.25 15.88 -26.52
N GLU A 220 12.61 14.98 -25.78
CA GLU A 220 11.32 14.41 -26.21
C GLU A 220 10.14 15.38 -26.05
N ASN A 221 10.25 16.42 -25.19
CA ASN A 221 9.30 17.55 -25.21
C ASN A 221 9.38 18.41 -26.50
N VAL A 222 10.34 18.18 -27.39
CA VAL A 222 10.51 18.95 -28.65
C VAL A 222 9.96 18.21 -29.88
N VAL A 223 9.69 16.90 -29.78
CA VAL A 223 9.15 16.07 -30.87
C VAL A 223 8.21 15.01 -30.24
N GLN A 224 6.89 15.04 -30.43
CA GLN A 224 6.22 15.06 -31.73
C GLN A 224 5.02 16.03 -31.84
N PRO A 225 4.94 16.78 -32.95
CA PRO A 225 3.69 17.28 -33.50
C PRO A 225 3.37 16.66 -34.87
N ALA A 226 2.54 15.60 -34.91
CA ALA A 226 1.85 15.10 -36.11
C ALA A 226 0.65 14.19 -35.74
#